data_AF-A0A8C2K979-F1
#
_entry.id   AF-A0A8C2K979-F1
#
_cell.length_a   1.000
_cell.length_b   1.000
_cell.length_c   1.000
_cell.angle_alpha   90.00
_cell.angle_beta   90.00
_cell.angle_gamma   90.00
#
_symmetry.space_group_name_H-M   'P 1'
#
loop_
_entity.id
_entity.type
_entity.pdbx_description
1 polymer ?
#
loop_
_entity_poly.entity_id
_entity_poly.type
_entity_poly.pdbx_seq_one_letter_code
_entity_poly.pdbx_strand_id
1 'polypeptide(L)' 'MGRQFGHLTRVRHVITYSLSPFEQRAFPHYFSKGIPNVLRRTRACILRVAPPFVVFYLVYTWG' A
#
# COMPACT_ATOMS: atom_id res chain seq x y z
N MET A 1 19.62 -23.24 0.65
CA MET A 1 19.46 -21.82 0.23
C MET A 1 18.78 -21.81 -1.14
N GLY A 2 17.74 -20.99 -1.33
CA GLY A 2 16.66 -21.12 -2.32
C GLY A 2 17.07 -21.24 -3.81
N ARG A 3 16.46 -22.22 -4.50
CA ARG A 3 16.62 -22.53 -5.93
C ARG A 3 15.31 -22.36 -6.73
N GLN A 4 14.45 -21.43 -6.32
CA GLN A 4 13.13 -21.25 -6.95
C GLN A 4 13.14 -20.24 -8.11
N PHE A 5 14.09 -19.29 -8.12
CA PHE A 5 14.25 -18.36 -9.24
C PHE A 5 14.68 -19.11 -10.50
N GLY A 6 13.90 -18.97 -11.57
CA GLY A 6 14.04 -19.73 -12.83
C GLY A 6 12.93 -20.76 -13.08
N HIS A 7 12.20 -21.20 -12.05
CA HIS A 7 11.08 -22.15 -12.16
C HIS A 7 9.81 -21.63 -11.45
N LEU A 8 9.49 -20.35 -11.65
CA LEU A 8 8.33 -19.69 -11.01
C LEU A 8 7.07 -19.79 -11.87
N THR A 9 7.17 -19.33 -13.12
CA THR A 9 6.02 -19.23 -14.03
C THR A 9 6.51 -19.05 -15.47
N ARG A 10 5.63 -19.34 -16.43
CA ARG A 10 5.88 -19.11 -17.86
C ARG A 10 5.28 -17.77 -18.28
N VAL A 11 6.13 -16.75 -18.44
CA VAL A 11 5.76 -15.42 -18.96
C VAL A 11 6.31 -15.28 -20.39
N ARG A 12 5.53 -14.71 -21.31
CA ARG A 12 5.93 -14.47 -22.70
C ARG A 12 5.60 -13.03 -23.09
N HIS A 13 6.49 -12.39 -23.86
CA HIS A 13 6.30 -11.07 -24.47
C HIS A 13 5.96 -9.92 -23.49
N VAL A 14 6.63 -9.85 -22.34
CA VAL A 14 6.52 -8.72 -21.39
C VAL A 14 7.87 -8.00 -21.33
N ILE A 15 7.88 -6.70 -21.66
CA ILE A 15 9.07 -5.84 -21.58
C ILE A 15 8.88 -4.85 -20.44
N THR A 16 9.85 -4.76 -19.55
CA THR A 16 9.85 -3.83 -18.41
C THR A 16 11.02 -2.87 -18.50
N TYR A 17 10.77 -1.59 -18.27
CA TYR A 17 11.79 -0.54 -18.25
C TYR A 17 12.01 -0.04 -16.82
N SER A 18 13.26 0.24 -16.48
CA SER A 18 13.65 0.75 -15.16
C SER A 18 14.80 1.74 -15.29
N LEU A 19 14.82 2.75 -14.43
CA LEU A 19 15.95 3.69 -14.31
C LEU A 19 16.84 3.28 -13.13
N SER A 20 18.12 3.62 -13.17
CA SER A 20 19.03 3.41 -12.04
C SER A 20 18.52 4.15 -10.79
N PRO A 21 18.60 3.57 -9.58
CA PRO A 21 18.18 4.26 -8.35
C PRO A 21 18.90 5.59 -8.10
N PHE A 22 20.14 5.72 -8.58
CA PHE A 22 20.93 6.96 -8.46
C PHE A 22 20.43 8.08 -9.38
N GLU A 23 19.64 7.73 -10.40
CA GLU A 23 18.99 8.67 -11.33
C GLU A 23 17.56 9.02 -10.90
N GLN A 24 17.03 8.33 -9.88
CA GLN A 24 15.66 8.52 -9.39
C GLN A 24 15.64 9.29 -8.08
N ARG A 25 14.51 9.94 -7.79
CA ARG A 25 14.23 10.52 -6.46
C ARG A 25 13.71 9.40 -5.55
N ALA A 26 14.19 9.35 -4.30
CA ALA A 26 13.71 8.36 -3.32
C ALA A 26 12.22 8.52 -2.98
N PHE A 27 11.72 9.76 -2.90
CA PHE A 27 10.32 10.08 -2.61
C PHE A 27 9.72 11.06 -3.63
N PRO A 28 9.43 10.60 -4.86
CA PRO A 28 8.85 11.45 -5.89
C PRO A 28 7.36 11.73 -5.60
N HIS A 29 6.87 12.90 -6.02
CA HIS A 29 5.44 13.26 -5.98
C HIS A 29 4.75 13.10 -4.62
N TYR A 30 5.45 13.44 -3.53
CA TYR A 30 4.93 13.28 -2.16
C TYR A 30 3.57 13.96 -1.96
N PHE A 31 3.44 15.24 -2.31
CA PHE A 31 2.19 16.00 -2.14
C PHE A 31 1.17 15.72 -3.24
N SER A 32 1.59 15.56 -4.49
CA SER A 32 0.66 15.41 -5.62
C SER A 32 0.13 13.99 -5.83
N LYS A 33 0.85 12.96 -5.34
CA LYS A 33 0.45 11.55 -5.46
C LYS A 33 0.47 10.80 -4.14
N GLY A 34 1.46 11.03 -3.28
CA GLY A 34 1.60 10.33 -2.00
C GLY A 34 0.41 10.59 -1.08
N ILE A 35 0.25 11.84 -0.61
CA ILE A 35 -0.83 12.23 0.31
C ILE A 35 -2.23 11.91 -0.26
N PRO A 36 -2.56 12.23 -1.53
CA PRO A 36 -3.87 11.88 -2.09
C PRO A 36 -4.15 10.37 -2.09
N ASN A 37 -3.14 9.52 -2.35
CA ASN A 37 -3.32 8.08 -2.29
C ASN A 37 -3.49 7.55 -0.86
N VAL A 38 -2.80 8.14 0.12
CA VAL A 38 -3.01 7.80 1.54
C VAL A 38 -4.46 8.11 1.92
N LEU A 39 -4.95 9.31 1.61
CA LEU A 39 -6.34 9.68 1.90
C LEU A 39 -7.35 8.75 1.19
N ARG A 40 -7.11 8.41 -0.07
CA ARG A 40 -7.95 7.45 -0.82
C ARG A 40 -7.98 6.08 -0.12
N ARG A 41 -6.83 5.57 0.32
CA ARG A 41 -6.74 4.28 1.02
C ARG A 41 -7.43 4.33 2.39
N THR A 42 -7.23 5.40 3.15
CA THR A 42 -7.89 5.58 4.45
C THR A 42 -9.41 5.61 4.28
N ARG A 43 -9.93 6.39 3.34
CA ARG A 43 -11.37 6.47 3.06
C ARG A 43 -11.98 5.12 2.64
N ALA A 44 -11.24 4.30 1.90
CA ALA A 44 -11.71 2.98 1.48
C ALA A 44 -11.91 2.00 2.65
N CYS A 45 -11.18 2.18 3.76
CA CYS A 45 -11.22 1.25 4.89
C CYS A 45 -11.89 1.84 6.15
N ILE A 46 -12.00 3.17 6.27
CA ILE A 46 -12.42 3.82 7.52
C ILE A 46 -13.80 3.37 7.98
N LEU A 47 -14.74 3.14 7.07
CA LEU A 47 -16.09 2.68 7.41
C LEU A 47 -16.15 1.21 7.86
N ARG A 48 -15.12 0.42 7.55
CA ARG A 48 -15.02 -0.96 8.02
C ARG A 48 -14.33 -1.05 9.38
N VAL A 49 -13.37 -0.16 9.62
CA VAL A 49 -12.50 -0.19 10.80
C VAL A 49 -13.07 0.68 11.92
N ALA A 50 -13.45 1.93 11.65
CA ALA A 50 -13.84 2.88 12.68
C ALA A 50 -15.10 2.47 13.49
N PRO A 51 -16.18 1.93 12.89
CA PRO A 51 -17.39 1.63 13.67
C PRO A 51 -17.19 0.67 14.86
N PRO A 52 -16.55 -0.51 14.72
CA PRO A 52 -16.34 -1.40 15.86
C PRO A 52 -15.45 -0.76 16.94
N PHE A 53 -14.43 0.03 16.56
CA PHE A 53 -13.60 0.75 17.53
C PHE A 53 -14.38 1.81 18.30
N VAL A 54 -15.25 2.56 17.61
CA VAL A 54 -16.12 3.56 18.26
C VAL A 54 -17.09 2.88 19.21
N VAL A 55 -17.75 1.81 18.79
CA VAL A 55 -18.67 1.05 19.66
C VAL A 55 -17.95 0.52 20.90
N PHE A 56 -16.77 -0.08 20.71
CA PHE A 56 -15.96 -0.57 21.82
C PHE A 56 -15.58 0.55 22.79
N TYR A 57 -15.12 1.68 22.27
CA TYR A 57 -14.76 2.84 23.09
C TYR A 57 -15.95 3.34 23.92
N LEU A 58 -17.14 3.44 23.32
CA LEU A 58 -18.35 3.87 24.01
C LEU A 58 -18.74 2.92 25.15
N VAL A 59 -18.70 1.60 24.91
CA VAL A 59 -18.99 0.60 25.94
C VAL A 59 -17.98 0.69 27.09
N TYR A 60 -16.70 0.82 26.77
CA TYR A 60 -15.64 0.96 27.77
C TYR A 60 -15.80 2.21 28.63
N THR A 61 -16.22 3.34 28.06
CA THR A 61 -16.40 4.59 28.81
C THR A 61 -17.69 4.64 29.64
N TRP A 62 -18.69 3.82 29.29
CA TRP A 62 -19.98 3.80 29.98
C TRP A 62 -20.01 2.87 31.20
N GLY A 63 -19.28 1.74 31.13
CA GLY A 63 -19.11 0.80 32.25
C GLY A 63 -18.04 1.26 33.24
#